data_AF-A0A504YNS6-F1
#
_entry.id   AF-A0A504YNS6-F1
#
_cell.length_a   1.000
_cell.length_b   1.000
_cell.length_c   1.000
_cell.angle_alpha   90.00
_cell.angle_beta   90.00
_cell.angle_gamma   90.00
#
_symmetry.space_group_name_H-M   'P 1'
#
loop_
_entity.id
_entity.type
_entity.pdbx_description
1 polymer ?
#
loop_
_entity_poly.entity_id
_entity_poly.type
_entity_poly.pdbx_seq_one_letter_code
_entity_poly.pdbx_strand_id
1 'polypeptide(L)'
;MIKLINAHDMMIVNYALLQLKGFMDPFCGCDQLVVCCLSTEFHELKWAMCYGKFKVFVPLCPGENQIILKCAHFEVEFHVVYKVLKLNNQYDVIPVYVICADGPEHFQAPAELRDSSKYGATKRILFGMQLLQSLTAESLLAELGKRCTFLLHRDTDQLTNKCLIHRSKMSLAEVYEANSKQVWNKLAHELYATYPSGFDRKKWIAFMACTRHSIPESVASNGILPYEEILRTTRGYFALGSGGLALLGTGTLHAWPEGLADLQGALLDTRKLEPFGMMNDTAYRHTFWAAFATGLGSVWHEMGHCFGLDHSLDGIMNRGGDDINLCISFPPRGSNCLDGCMWIGRNGPPCPSCRLSEHIPPQFRPSPAIEVGVQFRRYTCLAQINPRHNSNYSPYRTSSCFSFCNSLWHQGSAYWGFDQAVKLTRNPWIVRCP
;
A
#
# COMPACT_ATOMS: atom_id res chain seq x y z
N MET A 1 -0.09 -6.06 29.13
CA MET A 1 -1.44 -6.00 28.53
C MET A 1 -1.36 -5.66 27.04
N ILE A 2 -2.12 -6.35 26.19
CA ILE A 2 -2.28 -6.01 24.76
C ILE A 2 -3.52 -5.13 24.62
N LYS A 3 -3.43 -4.00 23.91
CA LYS A 3 -4.55 -3.09 23.65
C LYS A 3 -4.72 -2.86 22.15
N LEU A 4 -5.92 -3.12 21.65
CA LEU A 4 -6.35 -2.83 20.29
C LEU A 4 -6.89 -1.41 20.17
N ILE A 5 -6.69 -0.77 19.02
CA ILE A 5 -7.13 0.60 18.77
C ILE A 5 -8.19 0.73 17.66
N ASN A 6 -8.32 -0.28 16.80
CA ASN A 6 -9.18 -0.24 15.61
C ASN A 6 -10.13 -1.44 15.52
N ALA A 7 -10.20 -2.26 16.57
CA ALA A 7 -11.06 -3.42 16.66
C ALA A 7 -11.60 -3.57 18.08
N HIS A 8 -12.79 -4.16 18.17
CA HIS A 8 -13.45 -4.55 19.40
C HIS A 8 -14.16 -5.88 19.17
N ASP A 9 -14.55 -6.54 20.26
CA ASP A 9 -15.27 -7.81 20.20
C ASP A 9 -16.58 -7.68 19.42
N MET A 10 -16.91 -8.73 18.67
CA MET A 10 -18.06 -8.84 17.77
C MET A 10 -18.14 -7.77 16.67
N MET A 11 -17.03 -7.09 16.33
CA MET A 11 -16.97 -6.14 15.22
C MET A 11 -17.34 -6.84 13.91
N ILE A 12 -18.16 -6.18 13.08
CA ILE A 12 -18.57 -6.68 11.77
C ILE A 12 -17.76 -5.99 10.67
N VAL A 13 -17.23 -6.76 9.73
CA VAL A 13 -16.53 -6.26 8.53
C VAL A 13 -17.06 -6.95 7.28
N ASN A 14 -16.82 -6.35 6.11
CA ASN A 14 -17.28 -6.87 4.81
C ASN A 14 -16.14 -7.21 3.83
N TYR A 15 -14.93 -7.40 4.35
CA TYR A 15 -13.73 -7.75 3.60
C TYR A 15 -12.91 -8.82 4.35
N ALA A 16 -12.18 -9.65 3.60
CA ALA A 16 -11.61 -10.90 4.11
C ALA A 16 -10.23 -10.76 4.77
N LEU A 17 -9.59 -9.58 4.67
CA LEU A 17 -8.26 -9.35 5.25
C LEU A 17 -8.34 -8.16 6.20
N LEU A 18 -8.37 -8.40 7.51
CA LEU A 18 -8.46 -7.34 8.51
C LEU A 18 -7.08 -6.87 8.94
N GLN A 19 -6.86 -5.55 8.94
CA GLN A 19 -5.69 -4.99 9.59
C GLN A 19 -6.02 -4.69 11.06
N LEU A 20 -5.21 -5.21 11.99
CA LEU A 20 -5.28 -4.85 13.40
C LEU A 20 -4.09 -3.96 13.76
N LYS A 21 -4.37 -2.94 14.55
CA LYS A 21 -3.38 -2.03 15.11
C LYS A 21 -3.57 -1.99 16.62
N GLY A 22 -2.45 -1.92 17.33
CA GLY A 22 -2.48 -1.81 18.77
C GLY A 22 -1.11 -1.61 19.37
N PHE A 23 -1.10 -1.66 20.68
CA PHE A 23 0.10 -1.55 21.48
C PHE A 23 0.10 -2.59 22.59
N MET A 24 1.29 -3.03 22.91
CA MET A 24 1.62 -3.88 24.03
C MET A 24 2.16 -2.99 25.15
N ASP A 25 1.86 -3.38 26.37
CA ASP A 25 2.40 -2.76 27.56
C ASP A 25 3.93 -2.60 27.47
N PRO A 26 4.47 -1.37 27.65
CA PRO A 26 5.90 -1.11 27.54
C PRO A 26 6.78 -2.01 28.41
N PHE A 27 6.27 -2.50 29.54
CA PHE A 27 7.02 -3.36 30.46
C PHE A 27 7.06 -4.83 29.99
N CYS A 28 6.33 -5.20 28.95
CA CYS A 28 6.32 -6.57 28.42
C CYS A 28 7.67 -6.99 27.81
N GLY A 29 8.40 -6.06 27.20
CA GLY A 29 9.70 -6.33 26.59
C GLY A 29 9.70 -7.25 25.36
N CYS A 30 8.57 -7.85 24.97
CA CYS A 30 8.47 -8.66 23.76
C CYS A 30 8.66 -7.80 22.50
N ASP A 31 9.28 -8.37 21.48
CA ASP A 31 9.47 -7.78 20.16
C ASP A 31 8.66 -8.49 19.06
N GLN A 32 7.94 -9.56 19.42
CA GLN A 32 7.08 -10.33 18.52
C GLN A 32 5.68 -10.51 19.10
N LEU A 33 4.69 -10.45 18.21
CA LEU A 33 3.28 -10.78 18.48
C LEU A 33 2.90 -11.99 17.65
N VAL A 34 2.30 -13.00 18.27
CA VAL A 34 1.69 -14.12 17.57
C VAL A 34 0.20 -13.85 17.41
N VAL A 35 -0.30 -14.02 16.19
CA VAL A 35 -1.70 -13.81 15.84
C VAL A 35 -2.26 -15.14 15.36
N CYS A 36 -3.27 -15.64 16.06
CA CYS A 36 -4.01 -16.82 15.67
C CYS A 36 -5.41 -16.41 15.21
N CYS A 37 -5.87 -16.96 14.10
CA CYS A 37 -7.26 -16.89 13.66
C CYS A 37 -7.82 -18.31 13.68
N LEU A 38 -8.81 -18.52 14.54
CA LEU A 38 -9.57 -19.76 14.67
C LEU A 38 -10.89 -19.55 13.93
N SER A 39 -10.99 -20.16 12.76
CA SER A 39 -12.21 -20.19 11.94
C SER A 39 -12.39 -21.61 11.37
N THR A 40 -12.85 -21.73 10.12
CA THR A 40 -12.80 -23.02 9.41
C THR A 40 -11.38 -23.53 9.19
N GLU A 41 -10.39 -22.62 9.13
CA GLU A 41 -8.97 -22.94 9.02
C GLU A 41 -8.19 -22.26 10.15
N PHE A 42 -7.20 -22.96 10.71
CA PHE A 42 -6.31 -22.37 11.71
C PHE A 42 -5.16 -21.64 11.01
N HIS A 43 -5.05 -20.34 11.25
CA HIS A 43 -3.92 -19.55 10.80
C HIS A 43 -3.14 -19.02 12.00
N GLU A 44 -1.83 -19.27 12.04
CA GLU A 44 -0.91 -18.66 13.02
C GLU A 44 0.20 -17.91 12.28
N LEU A 45 0.38 -16.63 12.61
CA LEU A 45 1.42 -15.78 12.06
C LEU A 45 2.14 -15.01 13.16
N LYS A 46 3.46 -14.92 13.05
CA LYS A 46 4.30 -14.14 13.97
C LYS A 46 4.64 -12.81 13.34
N TRP A 47 4.44 -11.71 14.04
CA TRP A 47 4.65 -10.36 13.53
C TRP A 47 5.69 -9.63 14.37
N ALA A 48 6.60 -8.93 13.69
CA ALA A 48 7.52 -8.02 14.36
C ALA A 48 6.78 -6.80 14.92
N MET A 49 7.14 -6.41 16.14
CA MET A 49 6.68 -5.19 16.78
C MET A 49 7.74 -4.10 16.73
N CYS A 50 7.30 -2.84 16.85
CA CYS A 50 8.17 -1.67 16.94
C CYS A 50 7.80 -0.86 18.18
N TYR A 51 8.68 -0.87 19.20
CA TYR A 51 8.45 -0.20 20.49
C TYR A 51 7.11 -0.55 21.14
N GLY A 52 6.81 -1.85 21.20
CA GLY A 52 5.54 -2.36 21.71
C GLY A 52 4.34 -2.08 20.80
N LYS A 53 4.49 -1.43 19.65
CA LYS A 53 3.40 -1.19 18.70
C LYS A 53 3.39 -2.28 17.63
N PHE A 54 2.20 -2.64 17.16
CA PHE A 54 2.03 -3.63 16.09
C PHE A 54 1.03 -3.18 15.03
N LYS A 55 1.27 -3.62 13.80
CA LYS A 55 0.34 -3.58 12.66
C LYS A 55 0.37 -4.99 12.09
N VAL A 56 -0.76 -5.68 12.14
CA VAL A 56 -0.85 -7.09 11.73
C VAL A 56 -2.06 -7.28 10.82
N PHE A 57 -2.00 -8.29 9.96
CA PHE A 57 -3.11 -8.66 9.10
C PHE A 57 -3.64 -10.04 9.47
N VAL A 58 -4.95 -10.16 9.52
CA VAL A 58 -5.67 -11.38 9.89
C VAL A 58 -6.58 -11.79 8.73
N PRO A 59 -6.39 -12.98 8.16
CA PRO A 59 -7.32 -13.53 7.18
C PRO A 59 -8.60 -13.95 7.91
N LEU A 60 -9.76 -13.62 7.34
CA LEU A 60 -11.08 -13.92 7.89
C LEU A 60 -11.84 -14.84 6.94
N CYS A 61 -12.51 -15.83 7.51
CA CYS A 61 -13.49 -16.67 6.83
C CYS A 61 -14.89 -16.07 7.00
N PRO A 62 -15.81 -16.26 6.03
CA PRO A 62 -17.19 -15.80 6.18
C PRO A 62 -17.84 -16.32 7.47
N GLY A 63 -18.48 -15.42 8.21
CA GLY A 63 -19.03 -15.73 9.53
C GLY A 63 -18.13 -15.25 10.67
N GLU A 64 -18.24 -15.91 11.82
CA GLU A 64 -17.50 -15.55 13.03
C GLU A 64 -16.08 -16.12 13.00
N ASN A 65 -15.11 -15.30 13.40
CA ASN A 65 -13.69 -15.65 13.50
C ASN A 65 -13.22 -15.28 14.90
N GLN A 66 -12.67 -16.25 15.62
CA GLN A 66 -12.04 -16.03 16.91
C GLN A 66 -10.58 -15.65 16.67
N ILE A 67 -10.16 -14.49 17.18
CA ILE A 67 -8.83 -13.94 17.00
C ILE A 67 -8.12 -13.91 18.35
N ILE A 68 -6.95 -14.55 18.41
CA ILE A 68 -6.10 -14.55 19.59
C ILE A 68 -4.81 -13.81 19.27
N LEU A 69 -4.48 -12.79 20.07
CA LEU A 69 -3.21 -12.09 20.02
C LEU A 69 -2.42 -12.45 21.27
N LYS A 70 -1.26 -13.08 21.10
CA LYS A 70 -0.45 -13.57 22.22
C LYS A 70 1.02 -13.20 22.09
N CYS A 71 1.66 -13.03 23.24
CA CYS A 71 3.10 -12.96 23.41
C CYS A 71 3.49 -13.85 24.59
N ALA A 72 4.76 -13.83 25.02
CA ALA A 72 5.20 -14.65 26.14
C ALA A 72 4.51 -14.33 27.48
N HIS A 73 3.93 -13.13 27.64
CA HIS A 73 3.41 -12.63 28.92
C HIS A 73 1.90 -12.33 28.93
N PHE A 74 1.32 -12.06 27.76
CA PHE A 74 -0.07 -11.61 27.63
C PHE A 74 -0.74 -12.29 26.46
N GLU A 75 -2.02 -12.55 26.65
CA GLU A 75 -2.95 -13.05 25.64
C GLU A 75 -4.22 -12.22 25.70
N VAL A 76 -4.79 -11.94 24.52
CA VAL A 76 -6.12 -11.34 24.39
C VAL A 76 -6.86 -12.06 23.28
N GLU A 77 -8.14 -12.31 23.52
CA GLU A 77 -9.06 -12.97 22.62
C GLU A 77 -10.25 -12.06 22.35
N PHE A 78 -10.73 -12.06 21.11
CA PHE A 78 -11.95 -11.39 20.68
C PHE A 78 -12.46 -11.97 19.36
N HIS A 79 -13.71 -11.67 19.02
CA HIS A 79 -14.38 -12.18 17.83
C HIS A 79 -14.59 -11.09 16.78
N VAL A 80 -14.48 -11.47 15.51
CA VAL A 80 -14.82 -10.62 14.37
C VAL A 80 -15.74 -11.38 13.43
N VAL A 81 -16.82 -10.75 13.01
CA VAL A 81 -17.78 -11.32 12.05
C VAL A 81 -17.50 -10.76 10.65
N TYR A 82 -17.04 -11.61 9.75
CA TYR A 82 -16.94 -11.28 8.33
C TYR A 82 -18.29 -11.54 7.65
N LYS A 83 -19.04 -10.47 7.41
CA LYS A 83 -20.30 -10.50 6.67
C LYS A 83 -20.05 -10.35 5.18
N VAL A 84 -20.22 -11.45 4.46
CA VAL A 84 -20.27 -11.45 2.99
C VAL A 84 -21.54 -10.72 2.52
N LEU A 85 -21.35 -9.56 1.89
CA LEU A 85 -22.45 -8.84 1.22
C LEU A 85 -22.80 -9.56 -0.08
N LYS A 86 -24.10 -9.78 -0.36
CA LYS A 86 -24.53 -10.37 -1.64
C LYS A 86 -24.29 -9.37 -2.77
N LEU A 87 -23.55 -9.77 -3.81
CA LEU A 87 -23.17 -8.93 -4.96
C LEU A 87 -24.31 -8.64 -5.93
N ASN A 88 -25.51 -9.17 -5.69
CA ASN A 88 -26.64 -9.07 -6.60
C ASN A 88 -27.03 -7.58 -6.74
N ASN A 89 -26.61 -6.97 -7.87
CA ASN A 89 -26.71 -5.55 -8.25
C ASN A 89 -25.62 -4.58 -7.72
N GLN A 90 -24.46 -5.05 -7.26
CA GLN A 90 -23.47 -4.18 -6.60
C GLN A 90 -22.31 -3.71 -7.47
N TYR A 91 -21.76 -2.60 -7.02
CA TYR A 91 -20.55 -1.94 -7.50
C TYR A 91 -19.32 -2.66 -6.94
N ASP A 92 -18.40 -3.08 -7.80
CA ASP A 92 -17.19 -3.80 -7.39
C ASP A 92 -15.94 -3.37 -8.17
N VAL A 93 -14.80 -3.85 -7.70
CA VAL A 93 -13.47 -3.60 -8.26
C VAL A 93 -12.91 -4.92 -8.80
N ILE A 94 -12.51 -4.91 -10.07
CA ILE A 94 -11.98 -6.05 -10.80
C ILE A 94 -10.49 -5.81 -11.10
N PRO A 95 -9.57 -6.49 -10.41
CA PRO A 95 -8.19 -6.55 -10.87
C PRO A 95 -8.08 -7.41 -12.13
N VAL A 96 -7.32 -6.94 -13.11
CA VAL A 96 -7.11 -7.63 -14.39
C VAL A 96 -5.62 -7.66 -14.73
N TYR A 97 -5.10 -8.83 -15.06
CA TYR A 97 -3.79 -9.01 -15.68
C TYR A 97 -3.97 -9.11 -17.21
N VAL A 98 -3.41 -8.15 -17.94
CA VAL A 98 -3.63 -7.98 -19.39
C VAL A 98 -2.41 -8.46 -20.16
N ILE A 99 -2.63 -9.38 -21.10
CA ILE A 99 -1.61 -9.95 -21.98
C ILE A 99 -1.90 -9.49 -23.41
N CYS A 100 -0.96 -8.81 -24.06
CA CYS A 100 -1.06 -8.42 -25.47
C CYS A 100 -1.14 -9.66 -26.39
N ALA A 101 -1.65 -9.49 -27.61
CA ALA A 101 -1.91 -10.58 -28.56
C ALA A 101 -0.66 -11.43 -28.85
N ASP A 102 0.49 -10.77 -29.00
CA ASP A 102 1.83 -11.31 -29.21
C ASP A 102 2.75 -11.07 -27.98
N GLY A 103 2.14 -10.79 -26.83
CA GLY A 103 2.82 -10.42 -25.59
C GLY A 103 3.27 -11.62 -24.75
N PRO A 104 4.25 -11.42 -23.86
CA PRO A 104 4.67 -12.44 -22.90
C PRO A 104 3.56 -12.70 -21.87
N GLU A 105 3.39 -13.97 -21.49
CA GLU A 105 2.45 -14.37 -20.42
C GLU A 105 3.04 -14.26 -19.00
N HIS A 106 4.15 -13.54 -18.85
CA HIS A 106 4.86 -13.34 -17.60
C HIS A 106 5.25 -11.87 -17.46
N PHE A 107 5.36 -11.39 -16.22
CA PHE A 107 5.92 -10.07 -15.94
C PHE A 107 7.44 -10.16 -15.83
N GLN A 108 8.13 -9.03 -15.97
CA GLN A 108 9.58 -8.99 -15.80
C GLN A 108 9.96 -9.22 -14.33
N ALA A 109 10.87 -10.14 -14.09
CA ALA A 109 11.31 -10.50 -12.75
C ALA A 109 12.78 -10.97 -12.76
N PRO A 110 13.46 -10.91 -11.60
CA PRO A 110 14.74 -11.59 -11.40
C PRO A 110 14.62 -13.10 -11.61
N ALA A 111 15.71 -13.74 -12.04
CA ALA A 111 15.75 -15.20 -12.30
C ALA A 111 15.44 -16.05 -11.05
N GLU A 112 15.72 -15.51 -9.87
CA GLU A 112 15.46 -16.13 -8.57
C GLU A 112 13.99 -16.02 -8.12
N LEU A 113 13.15 -15.22 -8.78
CA LEU A 113 11.73 -15.15 -8.44
C LEU A 113 11.05 -16.46 -8.83
N ARG A 114 10.42 -17.10 -7.84
CA ARG A 114 9.81 -18.43 -7.99
C ARG A 114 8.76 -18.53 -9.10
N ASP A 115 7.90 -17.52 -9.24
CA ASP A 115 6.79 -17.55 -10.18
C ASP A 115 6.51 -16.16 -10.77
N SER A 116 7.04 -15.91 -11.98
CA SER A 116 6.73 -14.72 -12.77
C SER A 116 5.59 -14.92 -13.77
N SER A 117 4.95 -16.09 -13.79
CA SER A 117 3.88 -16.42 -14.73
C SER A 117 2.64 -15.56 -14.48
N LYS A 118 1.70 -15.60 -15.43
CA LYS A 118 0.35 -15.01 -15.25
C LYS A 118 -0.36 -15.46 -13.97
N TYR A 119 -0.09 -16.65 -13.45
CA TYR A 119 -0.68 -17.14 -12.20
C TYR A 119 0.00 -16.52 -10.97
N GLY A 120 1.33 -16.40 -10.98
CA GLY A 120 2.07 -15.64 -9.99
C GLY A 120 1.70 -14.16 -10.00
N ALA A 121 1.43 -13.60 -11.18
CA ALA A 121 0.98 -12.22 -11.34
C ALA A 121 -0.40 -11.99 -10.71
N THR A 122 -1.38 -12.85 -11.02
CA THR A 122 -2.74 -12.72 -10.50
C THR A 122 -2.81 -12.87 -8.99
N LYS A 123 -2.01 -13.78 -8.39
CA LYS A 123 -1.90 -13.90 -6.92
C LYS A 123 -1.39 -12.60 -6.29
N ARG A 124 -0.27 -12.07 -6.80
CA ARG A 124 0.34 -10.83 -6.30
C ARG A 124 -0.61 -9.63 -6.41
N ILE A 125 -1.21 -9.45 -7.58
CA ILE A 125 -2.19 -8.38 -7.82
C ILE A 125 -3.36 -8.54 -6.86
N LEU A 126 -3.95 -9.73 -6.77
CA LEU A 126 -5.11 -9.98 -5.92
C LEU A 126 -4.80 -9.68 -4.46
N PHE A 127 -3.65 -10.13 -3.96
CA PHE A 127 -3.23 -9.88 -2.59
C PHE A 127 -2.95 -8.39 -2.33
N GLY A 128 -2.30 -7.69 -3.28
CA GLY A 128 -2.15 -6.23 -3.22
C GLY A 128 -3.49 -5.50 -3.14
N MET A 129 -4.48 -5.94 -3.93
CA MET A 129 -5.83 -5.38 -3.88
C MET A 129 -6.55 -5.65 -2.55
N GLN A 130 -6.33 -6.82 -1.92
CA GLN A 130 -6.85 -7.11 -0.59
C GLN A 130 -6.21 -6.20 0.47
N LEU A 131 -4.90 -5.92 0.37
CA LEU A 131 -4.24 -4.94 1.24
C LEU A 131 -4.85 -3.56 1.07
N LEU A 132 -5.03 -3.07 -0.16
CA LEU A 132 -5.66 -1.76 -0.43
C LEU A 132 -7.11 -1.69 0.08
N GLN A 133 -7.84 -2.80 0.05
CA GLN A 133 -9.17 -2.91 0.62
C GLN A 133 -9.14 -2.68 2.13
N SER A 134 -8.21 -3.33 2.85
CA SER A 134 -7.99 -3.12 4.29
C SER A 134 -7.55 -1.69 4.57
N LEU A 135 -6.56 -1.17 3.84
CA LEU A 135 -6.01 0.16 4.06
C LEU A 135 -7.03 1.26 3.82
N THR A 136 -7.90 1.11 2.82
CA THR A 136 -9.01 2.03 2.59
C THR A 136 -10.00 2.01 3.77
N ALA A 137 -10.33 0.82 4.28
CA ALA A 137 -11.19 0.68 5.46
C ALA A 137 -10.60 1.37 6.70
N GLU A 138 -9.32 1.15 6.97
CA GLU A 138 -8.62 1.73 8.11
C GLU A 138 -8.36 3.22 7.98
N SER A 139 -8.04 3.69 6.78
CA SER A 139 -7.81 5.11 6.52
C SER A 139 -9.11 5.91 6.68
N LEU A 140 -10.23 5.41 6.13
CA LEU A 140 -11.53 6.07 6.31
C LEU A 140 -12.04 5.98 7.75
N LEU A 141 -11.75 4.88 8.47
CA LEU A 141 -12.04 4.79 9.91
C LEU A 141 -11.25 5.85 10.69
N ALA A 142 -9.96 6.01 10.40
CA ALA A 142 -9.10 6.98 11.07
C ALA A 142 -9.52 8.44 10.81
N GLU A 143 -9.96 8.74 9.60
CA GLU A 143 -10.29 10.11 9.19
C GLU A 143 -11.74 10.50 9.53
N LEU A 144 -12.69 9.57 9.44
CA LEU A 144 -14.12 9.85 9.55
C LEU A 144 -14.84 9.09 10.68
N GLY A 145 -14.13 8.24 11.42
CA GLY A 145 -14.73 7.35 12.42
C GLY A 145 -15.63 6.27 11.81
N LYS A 146 -15.56 6.05 10.48
CA LYS A 146 -16.42 5.11 9.75
C LYS A 146 -15.58 4.17 8.90
N ARG A 147 -15.75 2.88 9.14
CA ARG A 147 -15.10 1.83 8.35
C ARG A 147 -15.84 1.64 7.04
N CYS A 148 -15.26 2.09 5.93
CA CYS A 148 -15.82 1.97 4.59
C CYS A 148 -14.74 1.50 3.62
N THR A 149 -15.06 0.66 2.64
CA THR A 149 -14.09 0.22 1.63
C THR A 149 -14.78 -0.24 0.36
N PHE A 150 -14.01 -0.46 -0.70
CA PHE A 150 -14.53 -1.05 -1.94
C PHE A 150 -14.73 -2.56 -1.79
N LEU A 151 -15.58 -3.16 -2.63
CA LEU A 151 -15.72 -4.60 -2.73
C LEU A 151 -14.89 -5.14 -3.89
N LEU A 152 -14.17 -6.23 -3.65
CA LEU A 152 -13.51 -6.97 -4.72
C LEU A 152 -14.49 -7.90 -5.41
N HIS A 153 -14.35 -7.99 -6.73
CA HIS A 153 -15.14 -8.92 -7.53
C HIS A 153 -14.82 -10.36 -7.14
N ARG A 154 -15.89 -11.15 -7.00
CA ARG A 154 -15.81 -12.57 -6.64
C ARG A 154 -16.27 -13.42 -7.78
N ASP A 155 -15.60 -14.55 -7.93
CA ASP A 155 -16.06 -15.64 -8.78
C ASP A 155 -17.41 -16.13 -8.24
N THR A 156 -18.42 -16.20 -9.12
CA THR A 156 -19.78 -16.62 -8.75
C THR A 156 -19.83 -18.05 -8.27
N ASP A 157 -18.90 -18.89 -8.72
CA ASP A 157 -18.93 -20.33 -8.47
C ASP A 157 -18.15 -20.69 -7.20
N GLN A 158 -17.06 -19.96 -6.92
CA GLN A 158 -16.17 -20.24 -5.79
C GLN A 158 -16.34 -19.27 -4.61
N LEU A 159 -17.09 -18.17 -4.78
CA LEU A 159 -17.22 -17.08 -3.79
C LEU A 159 -15.88 -16.48 -3.32
N THR A 160 -14.81 -16.69 -4.09
CA THR A 160 -13.46 -16.17 -3.83
C THR A 160 -13.18 -14.96 -4.71
N ASN A 161 -12.40 -14.01 -4.18
CA ASN A 161 -11.96 -12.87 -4.98
C ASN A 161 -11.04 -13.36 -6.11
N LYS A 162 -11.12 -12.75 -7.29
CA LYS A 162 -10.36 -13.19 -8.47
C LYS A 162 -9.72 -12.03 -9.20
N CYS A 163 -8.47 -12.20 -9.60
CA CYS A 163 -7.85 -11.37 -10.62
C CYS A 163 -8.07 -12.03 -11.98
N LEU A 164 -8.71 -11.31 -12.91
CA LEU A 164 -9.01 -11.81 -14.24
C LEU A 164 -7.76 -11.80 -15.12
N ILE A 165 -7.61 -12.80 -15.97
CA ILE A 165 -6.62 -12.77 -17.04
C ILE A 165 -7.35 -12.39 -18.32
N HIS A 166 -6.94 -11.28 -18.93
CA HIS A 166 -7.50 -10.79 -20.19
C HIS A 166 -6.44 -10.84 -21.28
N ARG A 167 -6.74 -11.52 -22.39
CA ARG A 167 -5.92 -11.48 -23.59
C ARG A 167 -6.44 -10.37 -24.49
N SER A 168 -5.66 -9.31 -24.61
CA SER A 168 -5.97 -8.17 -25.46
C SER A 168 -5.64 -8.47 -26.92
N LYS A 169 -6.41 -7.89 -27.85
CA LYS A 169 -6.14 -7.87 -29.28
C LYS A 169 -5.01 -6.92 -29.68
N MET A 170 -4.60 -6.02 -28.80
CA MET A 170 -3.48 -5.10 -29.05
C MET A 170 -2.16 -5.87 -29.12
N SER A 171 -1.36 -5.58 -30.13
CA SER A 171 0.01 -6.08 -30.24
C SER A 171 0.99 -5.30 -29.34
N LEU A 172 2.16 -5.88 -29.06
CA LEU A 172 3.25 -5.22 -28.36
C LEU A 172 3.70 -3.94 -29.06
N ALA A 173 3.81 -3.99 -30.40
CA ALA A 173 4.20 -2.83 -31.20
C ALA A 173 3.20 -1.67 -31.01
N GLU A 174 1.91 -1.95 -31.11
CA GLU A 174 0.87 -0.95 -30.88
C GLU A 174 0.91 -0.36 -29.48
N VAL A 175 1.13 -1.18 -28.44
CA VAL A 175 1.17 -0.71 -27.05
C VAL A 175 2.43 0.12 -26.77
N TYR A 176 3.57 -0.22 -27.36
CA TYR A 176 4.83 0.49 -27.15
C TYR A 176 4.96 1.79 -27.95
N GLU A 177 4.30 1.89 -29.10
CA GLU A 177 4.29 3.11 -29.92
C GLU A 177 3.21 4.12 -29.49
N ALA A 178 2.17 3.64 -28.81
CA ALA A 178 1.07 4.47 -28.33
C ALA A 178 1.40 5.16 -27.00
N ASN A 179 0.79 6.32 -26.76
CA ASN A 179 0.79 6.93 -25.42
C ASN A 179 -0.22 6.23 -24.48
N SER A 180 -0.08 6.46 -23.18
CA SER A 180 -0.91 5.82 -22.14
C SER A 180 -2.42 6.03 -22.35
N LYS A 181 -2.84 7.21 -22.82
CA LYS A 181 -4.26 7.51 -23.07
C LYS A 181 -4.82 6.72 -24.24
N GLN A 182 -4.04 6.51 -25.30
CA GLN A 182 -4.45 5.70 -26.44
C GLN A 182 -4.61 4.22 -26.05
N VAL A 183 -3.65 3.68 -25.28
CA VAL A 183 -3.73 2.30 -24.73
C VAL A 183 -4.93 2.16 -23.79
N TRP A 184 -5.13 3.13 -22.89
CA TRP A 184 -6.28 3.16 -21.98
C TRP A 184 -7.60 3.14 -22.74
N ASN A 185 -7.76 3.98 -23.77
CA ASN A 185 -8.99 4.04 -24.58
C ASN A 185 -9.26 2.71 -25.28
N LYS A 186 -8.24 2.15 -25.97
CA LYS A 186 -8.36 0.87 -26.66
C LYS A 186 -8.75 -0.25 -25.68
N LEU A 187 -8.08 -0.34 -24.54
CA LEU A 187 -8.36 -1.35 -23.52
C LEU A 187 -9.76 -1.17 -22.91
N ALA A 188 -10.19 0.06 -22.61
CA ALA A 188 -11.54 0.32 -22.09
C ALA A 188 -12.63 -0.19 -23.04
N HIS A 189 -12.51 0.11 -24.34
CA HIS A 189 -13.43 -0.39 -25.37
C HIS A 189 -13.39 -1.92 -25.49
N GLU A 190 -12.20 -2.52 -25.43
CA GLU A 190 -12.03 -3.96 -25.50
C GLU A 190 -12.65 -4.68 -24.29
N LEU A 191 -12.40 -4.19 -23.08
CA LEU A 191 -13.01 -4.73 -21.86
C LEU A 191 -14.53 -4.58 -21.90
N TYR A 192 -15.05 -3.45 -22.38
CA TYR A 192 -16.49 -3.23 -22.54
C TYR A 192 -17.11 -4.25 -23.51
N ALA A 193 -16.48 -4.45 -24.68
CA ALA A 193 -16.95 -5.41 -25.67
C ALA A 193 -16.87 -6.86 -25.17
N THR A 194 -15.85 -7.20 -24.37
CA THR A 194 -15.61 -8.56 -23.87
C THR A 194 -16.47 -8.89 -22.65
N TYR A 195 -16.69 -7.91 -21.76
CA TYR A 195 -17.39 -8.08 -20.48
C TYR A 195 -18.51 -7.05 -20.29
N PRO A 196 -19.53 -7.00 -21.19
CA PRO A 196 -20.52 -5.92 -21.21
C PRO A 196 -21.45 -5.92 -19.99
N SER A 197 -21.66 -7.07 -19.36
CA SER A 197 -22.59 -7.20 -18.24
C SER A 197 -22.16 -6.35 -17.04
N GLY A 198 -22.95 -5.31 -16.75
CA GLY A 198 -22.74 -4.42 -15.60
C GLY A 198 -21.41 -3.65 -15.65
N PHE A 199 -20.86 -3.39 -16.84
CA PHE A 199 -19.56 -2.74 -17.02
C PHE A 199 -19.42 -1.43 -16.23
N ASP A 200 -20.44 -0.57 -16.28
CA ASP A 200 -20.43 0.74 -15.60
C ASP A 200 -20.53 0.66 -14.08
N ARG A 201 -20.84 -0.53 -13.53
CA ARG A 201 -20.82 -0.79 -12.08
C ARG A 201 -19.49 -1.40 -11.64
N LYS A 202 -18.53 -1.56 -12.54
CA LYS A 202 -17.22 -2.14 -12.26
C LYS A 202 -16.15 -1.07 -12.35
N LYS A 203 -15.18 -1.09 -11.42
CA LYS A 203 -13.89 -0.41 -11.61
C LYS A 203 -12.85 -1.44 -12.00
N TRP A 204 -12.18 -1.20 -13.12
CA TRP A 204 -11.23 -2.11 -13.72
C TRP A 204 -9.82 -1.65 -13.36
N ILE A 205 -9.03 -2.51 -12.71
CA ILE A 205 -7.65 -2.19 -12.32
C ILE A 205 -6.74 -3.10 -13.14
N ALA A 206 -6.28 -2.59 -14.28
CA ALA A 206 -5.58 -3.36 -15.30
C ALA A 206 -4.06 -3.23 -15.19
N PHE A 207 -3.38 -4.37 -15.15
CA PHE A 207 -1.91 -4.48 -15.11
C PHE A 207 -1.40 -5.05 -16.42
N MET A 208 -0.61 -4.29 -17.16
CA MET A 208 -0.08 -4.69 -18.46
C MET A 208 1.14 -5.61 -18.30
N ALA A 209 1.03 -6.86 -18.75
CA ALA A 209 2.09 -7.86 -18.69
C ALA A 209 3.34 -7.46 -19.48
N CYS A 210 3.19 -6.59 -20.49
CA CYS A 210 4.24 -6.18 -21.40
C CYS A 210 5.19 -5.10 -20.85
N THR A 211 5.05 -4.65 -19.60
CA THR A 211 6.01 -3.69 -19.03
C THR A 211 7.41 -4.31 -19.00
N ARG A 212 8.39 -3.65 -19.64
CA ARG A 212 9.78 -4.12 -19.73
C ARG A 212 10.73 -2.96 -19.54
N HIS A 213 11.58 -3.07 -18.53
CA HIS A 213 12.72 -2.20 -18.31
C HIS A 213 13.98 -2.83 -18.90
N SER A 214 14.77 -2.05 -19.62
CA SER A 214 16.04 -2.49 -20.19
C SER A 214 17.12 -1.48 -19.84
N ILE A 215 18.17 -1.90 -19.14
CA ILE A 215 19.34 -1.04 -18.89
C ILE A 215 20.19 -1.04 -20.16
N PRO A 216 20.42 0.12 -20.82
CA PRO A 216 21.34 0.18 -21.94
C PRO A 216 22.76 -0.17 -21.49
N GLU A 217 23.49 -0.97 -22.28
CA GLU A 217 24.88 -1.37 -21.97
C GLU A 217 25.80 -0.16 -21.70
N SER A 218 25.52 0.99 -22.32
CA SER A 218 26.27 2.24 -22.14
C SER A 218 26.09 2.91 -20.78
N VAL A 219 25.07 2.52 -19.99
CA VAL A 219 24.75 3.10 -18.68
C VAL A 219 24.99 2.12 -17.52
N ALA A 220 25.28 0.85 -17.83
CA ALA A 220 25.56 -0.20 -16.84
C ALA A 220 26.82 0.06 -15.98
N SER A 221 27.64 1.04 -16.33
CA SER A 221 28.92 1.34 -15.68
C SER A 221 28.85 2.36 -14.53
N ASN A 222 27.80 3.19 -14.41
CA ASN A 222 27.87 4.42 -13.60
C ASN A 222 26.85 4.59 -12.46
N GLY A 223 26.12 3.54 -12.07
CA GLY A 223 25.24 3.59 -10.89
C GLY A 223 23.81 4.06 -11.16
N ILE A 224 23.14 4.54 -10.09
CA ILE A 224 21.69 4.82 -10.03
C ILE A 224 21.22 5.69 -11.19
N LEU A 225 20.26 5.18 -11.99
CA LEU A 225 19.64 5.92 -13.08
C LEU A 225 18.73 7.06 -12.55
N PRO A 226 18.78 8.28 -13.14
CA PRO A 226 17.76 9.29 -12.91
C PRO A 226 16.36 8.79 -13.29
N TYR A 227 15.32 9.29 -12.63
CA TYR A 227 13.94 8.84 -12.86
C TYR A 227 13.48 8.97 -14.32
N GLU A 228 13.84 10.06 -15.00
CA GLU A 228 13.51 10.26 -16.41
C GLU A 228 14.15 9.21 -17.33
N GLU A 229 15.38 8.77 -17.01
CA GLU A 229 16.05 7.69 -17.72
C GLU A 229 15.40 6.34 -17.46
N ILE A 230 14.96 6.07 -16.22
CA ILE A 230 14.18 4.87 -15.90
C ILE A 230 12.91 4.84 -16.75
N LEU A 231 12.19 5.95 -16.87
CA LEU A 231 11.00 6.03 -17.72
C LEU A 231 11.33 5.84 -19.21
N ARG A 232 12.38 6.49 -19.71
CA ARG A 232 12.82 6.37 -21.12
C ARG A 232 13.23 4.94 -21.49
N THR A 233 13.81 4.22 -20.54
CA THR A 233 14.29 2.85 -20.70
C THR A 233 13.25 1.79 -20.32
N THR A 234 12.05 2.21 -19.92
CA THR A 234 10.93 1.33 -19.60
C THR A 234 9.84 1.45 -20.66
N ARG A 235 9.60 0.36 -21.37
CA ARG A 235 8.47 0.25 -22.31
C ARG A 235 7.23 -0.26 -21.60
N GLY A 236 6.06 0.22 -22.02
CA GLY A 236 4.78 -0.16 -21.41
C GLY A 236 4.68 0.21 -19.93
N TYR A 237 5.31 1.32 -19.53
CA TYR A 237 5.08 1.93 -18.22
C TYR A 237 3.74 2.67 -18.25
N PHE A 238 2.87 2.37 -17.28
CA PHE A 238 1.57 3.00 -17.15
C PHE A 238 1.27 3.29 -15.67
N ALA A 239 0.72 4.46 -15.42
CA ALA A 239 0.08 4.88 -14.18
C ALA A 239 -0.97 5.93 -14.58
N LEU A 240 -2.16 5.45 -14.95
CA LEU A 240 -3.24 6.30 -15.45
C LEU A 240 -4.61 5.78 -15.02
N GLY A 241 -5.25 6.48 -14.10
CA GLY A 241 -6.59 6.28 -13.62
C GLY A 241 -7.53 7.34 -14.20
N SER A 242 -8.65 6.90 -14.77
CA SER A 242 -9.73 7.79 -15.18
C SER A 242 -11.03 7.00 -15.29
N GLY A 243 -12.17 7.67 -15.11
CA GLY A 243 -13.49 7.06 -15.26
C GLY A 243 -13.65 5.72 -14.52
N GLY A 244 -13.75 4.63 -15.27
CA GLY A 244 -13.91 3.27 -14.73
C GLY A 244 -12.66 2.39 -14.76
N LEU A 245 -11.51 2.89 -15.26
CA LEU A 245 -10.32 2.07 -15.53
C LEU A 245 -9.05 2.74 -14.99
N ALA A 246 -8.27 1.98 -14.23
CA ALA A 246 -6.87 2.27 -13.93
C ALA A 246 -5.99 1.38 -14.80
N LEU A 247 -5.07 1.99 -15.54
CA LEU A 247 -4.09 1.32 -16.39
C LEU A 247 -2.71 1.43 -15.73
N LEU A 248 -2.15 0.27 -15.37
CA LEU A 248 -0.90 0.15 -14.63
C LEU A 248 0.11 -0.73 -15.36
N GLY A 249 1.39 -0.42 -15.18
CA GLY A 249 2.48 -1.32 -15.56
C GLY A 249 2.73 -2.38 -14.50
N THR A 250 3.49 -3.42 -14.86
CA THR A 250 3.92 -4.51 -13.97
C THR A 250 5.34 -4.34 -13.43
N GLY A 251 5.92 -3.14 -13.58
CA GLY A 251 7.35 -2.86 -13.32
C GLY A 251 7.83 -3.19 -11.91
N THR A 252 6.96 -3.12 -10.90
CA THR A 252 7.30 -3.42 -9.49
C THR A 252 6.74 -4.74 -8.99
N LEU A 253 5.99 -5.48 -9.84
CA LEU A 253 5.25 -6.67 -9.40
C LEU A 253 6.17 -7.79 -8.89
N HIS A 254 7.42 -7.82 -9.33
CA HIS A 254 8.45 -8.75 -8.83
C HIS A 254 8.74 -8.62 -7.34
N ALA A 255 8.46 -7.46 -6.73
CA ALA A 255 8.64 -7.25 -5.30
C ALA A 255 7.38 -7.55 -4.47
N TRP A 256 6.24 -7.81 -5.13
CA TRP A 256 4.98 -7.99 -4.42
C TRP A 256 4.87 -9.43 -3.86
N PRO A 257 4.34 -9.58 -2.63
CA PRO A 257 4.05 -10.89 -2.05
C PRO A 257 2.90 -11.60 -2.77
N GLU A 258 2.94 -12.94 -2.85
CA GLU A 258 1.82 -13.73 -3.43
C GLU A 258 0.65 -13.89 -2.45
N GLY A 259 0.90 -13.71 -1.16
CA GLY A 259 -0.10 -13.85 -0.11
C GLY A 259 0.44 -13.44 1.26
N LEU A 260 -0.39 -13.68 2.28
CA LEU A 260 -0.12 -13.21 3.63
C LEU A 260 1.15 -13.82 4.26
N ALA A 261 1.46 -15.08 3.94
CA ALA A 261 2.66 -15.75 4.43
C ALA A 261 3.96 -15.07 3.94
N ASP A 262 3.95 -14.48 2.75
CA ASP A 262 5.11 -13.84 2.13
C ASP A 262 5.22 -12.34 2.47
N LEU A 263 4.16 -11.75 3.04
CA LEU A 263 4.07 -10.30 3.25
C LEU A 263 5.22 -9.75 4.09
N GLN A 264 5.58 -10.41 5.18
CA GLN A 264 6.70 -9.95 6.02
C GLN A 264 8.05 -10.04 5.30
N GLY A 265 8.25 -11.07 4.48
CA GLY A 265 9.45 -11.19 3.64
C GLY A 265 9.56 -10.00 2.68
N ALA A 266 8.48 -9.71 1.95
CA ALA A 266 8.44 -8.57 1.02
C ALA A 266 8.65 -7.22 1.70
N LEU A 267 8.05 -7.02 2.88
CA LEU A 267 8.19 -5.78 3.65
C LEU A 267 9.58 -5.56 4.23
N LEU A 268 10.37 -6.62 4.41
CA LEU A 268 11.71 -6.56 4.99
C LEU A 268 12.82 -6.75 3.95
N ASP A 269 12.48 -6.91 2.67
CA ASP A 269 13.45 -7.16 1.61
C ASP A 269 14.23 -5.88 1.23
N THR A 270 15.39 -5.70 1.88
CA THR A 270 16.30 -4.58 1.69
C THR A 270 17.33 -4.80 0.58
N ARG A 271 17.23 -5.88 -0.20
CA ARG A 271 18.10 -6.11 -1.36
C ARG A 271 17.94 -4.97 -2.35
N LYS A 272 19.02 -4.63 -3.05
CA LYS A 272 19.02 -3.58 -4.08
C LYS A 272 18.47 -4.12 -5.40
N LEU A 273 17.75 -3.30 -6.14
CA LEU A 273 17.17 -3.66 -7.45
C LEU A 273 18.22 -3.66 -8.58
N GLU A 274 19.19 -2.75 -8.49
CA GLU A 274 20.21 -2.54 -9.53
C GLU A 274 20.94 -3.82 -9.97
N PRO A 275 21.42 -4.70 -9.05
CA PRO A 275 22.10 -5.93 -9.46
C PRO A 275 21.22 -6.90 -10.27
N PHE A 276 19.90 -6.72 -10.23
CA PHE A 276 18.94 -7.56 -10.94
C PHE A 276 18.45 -6.92 -12.25
N GLY A 277 18.89 -5.71 -12.58
CA GLY A 277 18.43 -4.99 -13.78
C GLY A 277 16.94 -4.68 -13.78
N MET A 278 16.33 -4.55 -12.59
CA MET A 278 14.90 -4.30 -12.45
C MET A 278 14.58 -2.80 -12.48
N MET A 279 13.37 -2.46 -12.92
CA MET A 279 12.89 -1.09 -12.89
C MET A 279 12.95 -0.53 -11.47
N ASN A 280 13.62 0.61 -11.31
CA ASN A 280 13.84 1.23 -10.01
C ASN A 280 12.84 2.38 -9.73
N ASP A 281 11.55 2.05 -9.78
CA ASP A 281 10.46 2.97 -9.40
C ASP A 281 10.18 2.85 -7.89
N THR A 282 11.04 3.47 -7.10
CA THR A 282 11.08 3.28 -5.64
C THR A 282 11.13 4.57 -4.85
N ALA A 283 10.90 5.72 -5.49
CA ALA A 283 11.10 7.04 -4.90
C ALA A 283 12.48 7.18 -4.20
N TYR A 284 13.54 6.82 -4.93
CA TYR A 284 14.95 6.95 -4.50
C TYR A 284 15.35 6.06 -3.29
N ARG A 285 14.64 4.94 -3.06
CA ARG A 285 14.95 3.98 -1.98
C ARG A 285 15.74 2.77 -2.45
N HIS A 286 15.61 2.42 -3.73
CA HIS A 286 16.41 1.45 -4.47
C HIS A 286 16.30 -0.01 -4.01
N THR A 287 15.26 -0.36 -3.24
CA THR A 287 15.09 -1.69 -2.63
C THR A 287 13.79 -2.37 -3.03
N PHE A 288 13.74 -3.69 -2.91
CA PHE A 288 12.54 -4.48 -3.19
C PHE A 288 11.34 -4.04 -2.33
N TRP A 289 11.51 -3.88 -1.01
CA TRP A 289 10.40 -3.42 -0.16
C TRP A 289 9.84 -2.07 -0.61
N ALA A 290 10.70 -1.19 -1.16
CA ALA A 290 10.29 0.12 -1.63
C ALA A 290 9.61 0.07 -2.99
N ALA A 291 10.02 -0.83 -3.89
CA ALA A 291 9.28 -1.12 -5.13
C ALA A 291 7.87 -1.64 -4.83
N PHE A 292 7.76 -2.54 -3.85
CA PHE A 292 6.44 -3.00 -3.39
C PHE A 292 5.59 -1.82 -2.87
N ALA A 293 6.16 -0.97 -2.02
CA ALA A 293 5.47 0.19 -1.47
C ALA A 293 5.02 1.19 -2.56
N THR A 294 5.95 1.69 -3.39
CA THR A 294 5.63 2.66 -4.46
C THR A 294 4.63 2.07 -5.45
N GLY A 295 4.80 0.81 -5.85
CA GLY A 295 3.85 0.13 -6.74
C GLY A 295 2.44 0.06 -6.17
N LEU A 296 2.31 -0.40 -4.91
CA LEU A 296 1.01 -0.50 -4.25
C LEU A 296 0.36 0.88 -4.03
N GLY A 297 1.18 1.89 -3.71
CA GLY A 297 0.77 3.28 -3.56
C GLY A 297 0.25 3.91 -4.85
N SER A 298 0.93 3.66 -5.97
CA SER A 298 0.48 4.08 -7.31
C SER A 298 -0.88 3.48 -7.63
N VAL A 299 -1.11 2.20 -7.32
CA VAL A 299 -2.43 1.57 -7.51
C VAL A 299 -3.50 2.26 -6.70
N TRP A 300 -3.20 2.59 -5.43
CA TRP A 300 -4.16 3.29 -4.57
C TRP A 300 -4.51 4.68 -5.09
N HIS A 301 -3.53 5.41 -5.64
CA HIS A 301 -3.71 6.71 -6.29
C HIS A 301 -4.62 6.60 -7.52
N GLU A 302 -4.31 5.71 -8.46
CA GLU A 302 -5.11 5.57 -9.69
C GLU A 302 -6.54 5.08 -9.40
N MET A 303 -6.72 4.25 -8.37
CA MET A 303 -8.04 3.90 -7.87
C MET A 303 -8.81 5.12 -7.37
N GLY A 304 -8.14 6.07 -6.72
CA GLY A 304 -8.74 7.34 -6.31
C GLY A 304 -9.35 8.09 -7.49
N HIS A 305 -8.61 8.19 -8.61
CA HIS A 305 -9.16 8.74 -9.86
C HIS A 305 -10.35 7.95 -10.39
N CYS A 306 -10.31 6.62 -10.36
CA CYS A 306 -11.47 5.78 -10.72
C CYS A 306 -12.70 6.04 -9.82
N PHE A 307 -12.49 6.45 -8.57
CA PHE A 307 -13.56 6.85 -7.66
C PHE A 307 -13.94 8.34 -7.76
N GLY A 308 -13.41 9.06 -8.75
CA GLY A 308 -13.76 10.45 -9.03
C GLY A 308 -13.03 11.46 -8.15
N LEU A 309 -11.86 11.10 -7.61
CA LEU A 309 -10.99 12.05 -6.93
C LEU A 309 -10.05 12.73 -7.93
N ASP A 310 -9.85 14.03 -7.73
CA ASP A 310 -8.79 14.80 -8.39
C ASP A 310 -7.53 14.81 -7.52
N HIS A 311 -6.43 15.29 -8.08
CA HIS A 311 -5.21 15.55 -7.31
C HIS A 311 -5.45 16.51 -6.14
N SER A 312 -4.64 16.36 -5.11
CA SER A 312 -4.61 17.23 -3.93
C SER A 312 -3.21 17.72 -3.60
N LEU A 313 -3.13 18.63 -2.62
CA LEU A 313 -1.86 19.16 -2.13
C LEU A 313 -1.08 18.15 -1.28
N ASP A 314 -1.76 17.19 -0.64
CA ASP A 314 -1.21 16.20 0.27
C ASP A 314 -1.93 14.84 0.12
N GLY A 315 -1.52 13.82 0.86
CA GLY A 315 -2.20 12.53 0.86
C GLY A 315 -1.92 11.64 -0.37
N ILE A 316 -2.72 10.59 -0.50
CA ILE A 316 -2.63 9.61 -1.60
C ILE A 316 -2.85 10.25 -2.97
N MET A 317 -3.76 11.23 -3.09
CA MET A 317 -4.00 11.94 -4.35
C MET A 317 -2.91 12.97 -4.69
N ASN A 318 -1.83 13.04 -3.92
CA ASN A 318 -0.55 13.64 -4.30
C ASN A 318 0.50 12.52 -4.48
N ARG A 319 1.70 12.67 -3.89
CA ARG A 319 2.78 11.68 -3.85
C ARG A 319 2.74 10.78 -2.61
N GLY A 320 1.64 10.80 -1.84
CA GLY A 320 1.56 10.08 -0.58
C GLY A 320 1.67 8.56 -0.70
N GLY A 321 1.44 8.00 -1.89
CA GLY A 321 1.55 6.56 -2.14
C GLY A 321 2.93 5.97 -1.82
N ASP A 322 4.00 6.77 -1.90
CA ASP A 322 5.35 6.29 -1.57
C ASP A 322 5.47 5.82 -0.11
N ASP A 323 4.69 6.39 0.81
CA ASP A 323 4.71 6.09 2.24
C ASP A 323 3.75 4.95 2.64
N ILE A 324 3.12 4.26 1.69
CA ILE A 324 2.11 3.23 2.01
C ILE A 324 2.67 2.08 2.87
N ASN A 325 3.99 1.85 2.83
CA ASN A 325 4.65 0.91 3.73
C ASN A 325 4.42 1.25 5.21
N LEU A 326 4.28 2.53 5.56
CA LEU A 326 3.96 2.98 6.91
C LEU A 326 2.51 2.71 7.29
N CYS A 327 1.61 2.50 6.32
CA CYS A 327 0.26 2.03 6.60
C CYS A 327 0.23 0.53 6.89
N ILE A 328 1.08 -0.25 6.23
CA ILE A 328 1.08 -1.72 6.25
C ILE A 328 1.98 -2.26 7.37
N SER A 329 3.12 -1.62 7.62
CA SER A 329 4.17 -2.10 8.52
C SER A 329 4.99 -0.95 9.12
N PHE A 330 6.17 -1.27 9.63
CA PHE A 330 7.21 -0.34 10.03
C PHE A 330 8.37 -0.38 9.01
N PRO A 331 9.15 0.69 8.86
CA PRO A 331 10.37 0.67 8.05
C PRO A 331 11.30 -0.49 8.46
N PRO A 332 11.95 -1.18 7.51
CA PRO A 332 12.91 -2.23 7.82
C PRO A 332 14.04 -1.74 8.72
N ARG A 333 14.56 -2.62 9.60
CA ARG A 333 15.77 -2.31 10.38
C ARG A 333 16.92 -1.96 9.44
N GLY A 334 17.57 -0.82 9.68
CA GLY A 334 18.68 -0.35 8.85
C GLY A 334 18.28 0.26 7.50
N SER A 335 16.99 0.50 7.25
CA SER A 335 16.57 1.31 6.11
C SER A 335 17.03 2.75 6.33
N ASN A 336 18.15 3.12 5.73
CA ASN A 336 18.61 4.50 5.65
C ASN A 336 18.02 5.12 4.38
N CYS A 337 17.46 6.33 4.48
CA CYS A 337 17.30 7.15 3.29
C CYS A 337 18.73 7.45 2.80
N LEU A 338 19.10 6.88 1.64
CA LEU A 338 20.46 6.93 1.11
C LEU A 338 20.92 8.38 0.82
N ASP A 339 19.97 9.30 0.67
CA ASP A 339 20.18 10.75 0.52
C ASP A 339 20.39 11.50 1.86
N GLY A 340 20.73 10.80 2.94
CA GLY A 340 21.23 11.45 4.14
C GLY A 340 20.18 12.14 5.01
N CYS A 341 19.03 11.49 5.26
CA CYS A 341 18.09 11.96 6.31
C CYS A 341 18.69 11.99 7.73
N MET A 342 19.94 11.52 7.92
CA MET A 342 20.70 11.68 9.17
C MET A 342 21.25 13.10 9.40
N TRP A 343 21.13 14.03 8.46
CA TRP A 343 21.64 15.40 8.58
C TRP A 343 20.66 16.42 9.17
N ILE A 344 19.59 15.98 9.83
CA ILE A 344 18.79 16.86 10.69
C ILE A 344 19.63 17.16 11.95
N GLY A 345 20.48 18.18 11.87
CA GLY A 345 21.25 18.71 13.01
C GLY A 345 22.72 19.10 12.76
N ARG A 346 23.28 18.93 11.56
CA ARG A 346 24.65 19.40 11.25
C ARG A 346 24.77 20.00 9.85
N ASN A 347 24.47 21.29 9.69
CA ASN A 347 24.93 22.21 8.62
C ASN A 347 24.93 21.76 7.12
N GLY A 348 24.28 20.66 6.73
CA GLY A 348 24.11 20.26 5.33
C GLY A 348 22.75 20.69 4.76
N PRO A 349 22.62 20.92 3.45
CA PRO A 349 21.32 21.22 2.84
C PRO A 349 20.38 20.01 2.99
N PRO A 350 19.12 20.20 3.41
CA PRO A 350 18.17 19.12 3.58
C PRO A 350 17.77 18.49 2.23
N CYS A 351 17.50 17.18 2.28
CA CYS A 351 17.01 16.38 1.16
C CYS A 351 15.78 17.06 0.49
N PRO A 352 15.70 17.11 -0.86
CA PRO A 352 14.56 17.71 -1.58
C PRO A 352 13.21 17.10 -1.20
N SER A 353 13.14 15.80 -0.86
CA SER A 353 11.89 15.17 -0.38
C SER A 353 11.49 15.62 1.03
N CYS A 354 12.44 16.14 1.81
CA CYS A 354 12.19 16.73 3.13
C CYS A 354 11.91 18.25 3.08
N ARG A 355 12.09 18.93 1.94
CA ARG A 355 11.80 20.38 1.79
C ARG A 355 10.32 20.74 1.83
N LEU A 356 9.42 19.75 1.75
CA LEU A 356 7.97 20.00 1.73
C LEU A 356 7.40 20.47 3.09
N SER A 357 8.24 20.71 4.10
CA SER A 357 7.83 21.24 5.41
C SER A 357 8.10 22.74 5.62
N GLU A 358 8.87 23.45 4.78
CA GLU A 358 9.36 24.80 5.11
C GLU A 358 8.75 25.97 4.32
N HIS A 359 7.79 25.71 3.42
CA HIS A 359 6.99 26.77 2.80
C HIS A 359 5.51 26.58 3.10
N ILE A 360 5.15 26.75 4.37
CA ILE A 360 3.80 27.14 4.77
C ILE A 360 3.71 28.66 4.54
N PRO A 361 2.82 29.17 3.67
CA PRO A 361 2.58 30.60 3.58
C PRO A 361 2.19 31.14 4.96
N PRO A 362 2.74 32.27 5.43
CA PRO A 362 2.42 32.79 6.75
C PRO A 362 1.04 33.44 6.67
N GLN A 363 -0.01 32.64 6.88
CA GLN A 363 -1.34 33.01 7.41
C GLN A 363 -2.37 31.90 7.16
N PHE A 364 -2.32 30.82 7.94
CA PHE A 364 -3.54 30.06 8.24
C PHE A 364 -3.45 29.61 9.71
N ARG A 365 -4.18 30.31 10.58
CA ARG A 365 -4.47 29.78 11.91
C ARG A 365 -5.32 28.52 11.68
N PRO A 366 -4.91 27.33 12.14
CA PRO A 366 -5.80 26.18 12.10
C PRO A 366 -7.08 26.53 12.86
N SER A 367 -8.23 26.23 12.26
CA SER A 367 -9.51 26.30 12.96
C SER A 367 -9.42 25.51 14.27
N PRO A 368 -10.04 26.00 15.37
CA PRO A 368 -10.02 25.27 16.63
C PRO A 368 -10.54 23.84 16.42
N ALA A 369 -9.86 22.88 17.06
CA ALA A 369 -10.16 21.47 16.95
C ALA A 369 -11.63 21.21 17.26
N ILE A 370 -12.36 20.64 16.31
CA ILE A 370 -13.68 20.10 16.55
C ILE A 370 -13.49 18.83 17.38
N GLU A 371 -13.97 18.83 18.63
CA GLU A 371 -14.01 17.64 19.48
C GLU A 371 -15.04 16.64 18.94
N VAL A 372 -14.68 15.81 17.95
CA VAL A 372 -15.33 14.51 17.73
C VAL A 372 -14.34 13.49 17.15
N GLY A 373 -14.10 12.42 17.93
CA GLY A 373 -14.00 11.04 17.44
C GLY A 373 -12.73 10.59 16.70
N VAL A 374 -11.76 10.05 17.45
CA VAL A 374 -10.66 9.18 16.97
C VAL A 374 -9.80 9.77 15.85
N GLN A 375 -9.61 11.09 15.82
CA GLN A 375 -8.39 11.61 15.21
C GLN A 375 -7.21 11.07 16.02
N PHE A 376 -6.44 10.16 15.43
CA PHE A 376 -5.05 9.96 15.82
C PHE A 376 -4.41 11.34 15.77
N ARG A 377 -4.22 11.96 16.94
CA ARG A 377 -3.79 13.36 17.02
C ARG A 377 -2.64 13.58 16.06
N ARG A 378 -2.85 14.40 15.02
CA ARG A 378 -1.78 15.02 14.25
C ARG A 378 -1.02 15.91 15.23
N TYR A 379 0.00 15.37 15.88
CA TYR A 379 0.90 16.19 16.68
C TYR A 379 1.88 16.85 15.75
N THR A 380 1.62 18.10 15.39
CA THR A 380 2.64 18.99 14.84
C THR A 380 3.69 19.20 15.92
N CYS A 381 4.95 18.88 15.62
CA CYS A 381 6.05 19.20 16.52
C CYS A 381 6.18 20.73 16.61
N LEU A 382 5.67 21.32 17.70
CA LEU A 382 6.05 22.66 18.11
C LEU A 382 7.22 22.53 19.09
N ALA A 383 8.41 22.24 18.56
CA ALA A 383 9.61 22.44 19.35
C ALA A 383 10.03 23.91 19.22
N GLN A 384 9.49 24.77 20.09
CA GLN A 384 10.28 25.87 20.63
C GLN A 384 11.15 25.28 21.72
N ILE A 385 12.48 25.34 21.55
CA ILE A 385 13.39 25.25 22.70
C ILE A 385 14.35 26.43 22.64
N ASN A 386 14.13 27.33 23.60
CA ASN A 386 15.05 28.40 23.99
C ASN A 386 16.44 27.82 24.30
N PRO A 387 17.53 28.46 23.88
CA PRO A 387 18.87 27.93 24.09
C PRO A 387 19.40 28.36 25.45
N ARG A 388 19.36 27.50 26.49
CA ARG A 388 20.31 27.62 27.63
C ARG A 388 20.65 26.29 28.32
N HIS A 389 21.98 26.10 28.46
CA HIS A 389 22.75 25.32 29.45
C HIS A 389 23.08 23.82 29.23
N ASN A 390 24.31 23.61 28.73
CA ASN A 390 25.41 22.80 29.30
C ASN A 390 25.10 21.81 30.45
N SER A 391 25.40 20.52 30.28
CA SER A 391 26.73 19.91 30.47
C SER A 391 26.65 18.39 30.75
N ASN A 392 27.61 17.66 30.16
CA ASN A 392 28.20 16.39 30.60
C ASN A 392 27.29 15.19 30.93
N TYR A 393 27.14 14.23 30.00
CA TYR A 393 27.03 12.79 30.33
C TYR A 393 27.55 11.88 29.19
N SER A 394 28.19 10.78 29.61
CA SER A 394 29.12 9.86 28.92
C SER A 394 28.54 8.97 27.79
N PRO A 395 29.35 8.54 26.78
CA PRO A 395 28.90 7.76 25.63
C PRO A 395 29.13 6.25 25.81
N TYR A 396 28.27 5.57 26.56
CA TYR A 396 28.20 4.09 26.52
C TYR A 396 26.75 3.62 26.62
N ARG A 397 26.11 3.52 25.46
CA ARG A 397 25.08 2.52 25.14
C ARG A 397 24.95 2.49 23.62
N THR A 398 25.37 1.38 23.03
CA THR A 398 24.91 0.95 21.70
C THR A 398 23.40 0.70 21.80
N SER A 399 22.60 1.75 21.65
CA SER A 399 21.13 1.69 21.74
C SER A 399 20.48 1.84 20.37
N SER A 400 19.84 0.75 19.94
CA SER A 400 18.70 0.63 19.01
C SER A 400 18.62 1.63 17.85
N CYS A 401 18.76 1.13 16.62
CA CYS A 401 18.64 1.88 15.35
C CYS A 401 17.23 2.41 15.03
N PHE A 402 16.35 2.52 16.01
CA PHE A 402 15.10 3.23 15.86
C PHE A 402 15.15 4.47 16.76
N SER A 403 14.90 5.63 16.18
CA SER A 403 14.69 6.86 16.94
C SER A 403 13.28 6.86 17.53
N PHE A 404 13.04 7.63 18.59
CA PHE A 404 11.69 8.00 19.04
C PHE A 404 11.02 8.86 17.97
N CYS A 405 10.66 8.27 16.84
CA CYS A 405 9.95 8.93 15.79
C CYS A 405 8.46 8.62 15.98
N ASN A 406 7.70 9.63 16.38
CA ASN A 406 6.24 9.56 16.36
C ASN A 406 5.73 9.19 14.94
N SER A 407 6.51 9.39 13.87
CA SER A 407 6.15 8.99 12.49
C SER A 407 6.04 7.47 12.25
N LEU A 408 6.66 6.61 13.07
CA LEU A 408 6.60 5.14 12.90
C LEU A 408 5.16 4.59 13.06
N TRP A 409 4.28 5.35 13.69
CA TRP A 409 2.85 5.05 13.83
C TRP A 409 1.96 5.79 12.83
N HIS A 410 2.47 6.85 12.19
CA HIS A 410 1.70 7.63 11.23
C HIS A 410 1.73 6.95 9.87
N GLN A 411 0.67 7.16 9.09
CA GLN A 411 0.55 6.72 7.71
C GLN A 411 1.54 7.43 6.76
N GLY A 412 2.52 8.18 7.28
CA GLY A 412 3.27 9.16 6.49
C GLY A 412 2.32 10.09 5.75
N SER A 413 2.59 10.31 4.47
CA SER A 413 1.66 10.98 3.55
C SER A 413 0.62 10.03 2.92
N ALA A 414 0.58 8.74 3.27
CA ALA A 414 -0.31 7.74 2.67
C ALA A 414 -1.71 7.70 3.33
N TYR A 415 -2.46 8.79 3.22
CA TYR A 415 -3.84 8.90 3.73
C TYR A 415 -4.79 9.52 2.70
N TRP A 416 -6.10 9.28 2.85
CA TRP A 416 -7.14 10.05 2.19
C TRP A 416 -7.38 11.36 2.95
N GLY A 417 -7.16 12.52 2.34
CA GLY A 417 -7.49 13.80 2.98
C GLY A 417 -8.97 13.89 3.32
N PHE A 418 -9.36 14.68 4.32
CA PHE A 418 -10.75 14.76 4.79
C PHE A 418 -11.79 14.93 3.67
N ASP A 419 -11.57 15.87 2.75
CA ASP A 419 -12.49 16.11 1.62
C ASP A 419 -12.57 14.92 0.66
N GLN A 420 -11.45 14.23 0.43
CA GLN A 420 -11.40 13.00 -0.38
C GLN A 420 -12.14 11.87 0.33
N ALA A 421 -11.91 11.69 1.64
CA ALA A 421 -12.58 10.69 2.44
C ALA A 421 -14.11 10.90 2.42
N VAL A 422 -14.58 12.15 2.54
CA VAL A 422 -16.00 12.49 2.42
C VAL A 422 -16.53 12.15 1.02
N LYS A 423 -15.82 12.50 -0.04
CA LYS A 423 -16.20 12.14 -1.43
C LYS A 423 -16.26 10.62 -1.62
N LEU A 424 -15.26 9.89 -1.13
CA LEU A 424 -15.20 8.43 -1.21
C LEU A 424 -16.40 7.79 -0.51
N THR A 425 -16.77 8.21 0.71
CA THR A 425 -17.92 7.62 1.42
C THR A 425 -19.28 7.86 0.75
N ARG A 426 -19.36 8.79 -0.20
CA ARG A 426 -20.55 9.03 -1.04
C ARG A 426 -20.50 8.29 -2.37
N ASN A 427 -19.33 7.74 -2.72
CA ASN A 427 -19.14 6.98 -3.95
C ASN A 427 -19.79 5.59 -3.81
N PRO A 428 -20.62 5.13 -4.78
CA PRO A 428 -21.37 3.89 -4.63
C PRO A 428 -20.49 2.62 -4.64
N TRP A 429 -19.23 2.71 -5.07
CA TRP A 429 -18.26 1.62 -4.96
C TRP A 429 -17.65 1.49 -3.56
N ILE A 430 -17.78 2.51 -2.70
CA ILE A 430 -17.24 2.49 -1.34
C ILE A 430 -18.38 2.22 -0.38
N VAL A 431 -18.43 0.98 0.11
CA VAL A 431 -19.50 0.49 0.97
C VAL A 431 -19.10 0.59 2.44
N ARG A 432 -20.05 1.02 3.27
CA ARG A 432 -19.89 1.03 4.71
C ARG A 432 -19.88 -0.40 5.27
N CYS A 433 -18.96 -0.68 6.19
CA CYS A 433 -19.01 -1.90 6.99
C CYS A 433 -20.23 -1.84 7.93
N PRO A 434 -20.97 -2.95 8.09
CA PRO A 434 -22.21 -2.99 8.89
C PRO A 434 -22.08 -2.47 10.32
#